data_AF-A0A314UXT8-F1
#
_entry.id   AF-A0A314UXT8-F1
#
_cell.length_a   1.000
_cell.length_b   1.000
_cell.length_c   1.000
_cell.angle_alpha   90.00
_cell.angle_beta   90.00
_cell.angle_gamma   90.00
#
_symmetry.space_group_name_H-M   'P 1'
#
loop_
_entity.id
_entity.type
_entity.pdbx_description
1 polymer ?
#
loop_
_entity_poly.entity_id
_entity_poly.type
_entity_poly.pdbx_seq_one_letter_code
_entity_poly.pdbx_strand_id
1 'polypeptide(L)'
;MDKNQSRRQVRLMRQSLFDQGFLDEQFIQLEELQDDANPNFVEEIATSYYRDSYRSLQAIELAFIGAKKVKAECQQFREYCNAGNGEGCMRTFQALKNEHATLKKRLEAYFQMARQAGPIEASCRPK
;
A
#
# COMPACT_ATOMS: atom_id res chain seq x y z
N MET A 1 14.67 32.19 7.72
CA MET A 1 14.94 31.94 6.29
C MET A 1 14.28 33.03 5.48
N ASP A 2 14.98 33.56 4.47
CA ASP A 2 14.46 34.58 3.56
C ASP A 2 13.28 34.00 2.73
N LYS A 3 12.12 34.68 2.71
CA LYS A 3 10.92 34.22 1.97
C LYS A 3 11.21 34.01 0.47
N ASN A 4 12.10 34.80 -0.11
CA ASN A 4 12.49 34.67 -1.51
C ASN A 4 13.33 33.41 -1.75
N GLN A 5 14.16 33.03 -0.77
CA GLN A 5 14.92 31.79 -0.81
C GLN A 5 14.00 30.57 -0.75
N SER A 6 12.99 30.57 0.14
CA SER A 6 12.02 29.47 0.24
C SER A 6 11.19 29.31 -1.04
N ARG A 7 10.69 30.40 -1.61
CA ARG A 7 9.94 30.37 -2.88
C ARG A 7 10.78 29.84 -4.04
N ARG A 8 12.06 30.21 -4.09
CA ARG A 8 12.99 29.68 -5.10
C ARG A 8 13.18 28.17 -4.96
N GLN A 9 13.35 27.67 -3.73
CA GLN A 9 13.52 26.24 -3.48
C GLN A 9 12.30 25.43 -3.90
N VAL A 10 11.09 25.89 -3.55
CA VAL A 10 9.84 25.24 -3.97
C VAL A 10 9.75 25.16 -5.49
N ARG A 11 10.05 26.26 -6.20
CA ARG A 11 10.02 26.28 -7.67
C ARG A 11 11.01 25.31 -8.29
N LEU A 12 12.24 25.24 -7.76
CA LEU A 12 13.27 24.32 -8.25
C LEU A 12 12.89 22.87 -8.02
N MET A 13 12.34 22.54 -6.85
CA MET A 13 11.85 21.20 -6.55
C MET A 13 10.69 20.82 -7.47
N ARG A 14 9.71 21.72 -7.65
CA ARG A 14 8.60 21.47 -8.57
C ARG A 14 9.11 21.17 -9.97
N GLN A 15 10.01 22.01 -10.51
CA GLN A 15 10.56 21.79 -11.86
C GLN A 15 11.28 20.45 -11.97
N SER A 16 12.09 20.07 -10.98
CA SER A 16 12.83 18.81 -11.03
C SER A 16 11.92 17.58 -11.02
N LEU A 17 10.73 17.67 -10.44
CA LEU A 17 9.73 16.59 -10.47
C LEU A 17 9.17 16.38 -11.89
N PHE A 18 8.95 17.46 -12.64
CA PHE A 18 8.52 17.37 -14.05
C PHE A 18 9.66 16.92 -14.97
N ASP A 19 10.86 17.50 -14.82
CA ASP A 19 12.02 17.19 -15.66
C ASP A 19 12.43 15.71 -15.57
N GLN A 20 12.23 15.09 -14.40
CA GLN A 20 12.50 13.66 -14.17
C GLN A 20 11.30 12.75 -14.50
N GLY A 21 10.16 13.31 -14.91
CA GLY A 21 8.96 12.56 -15.28
C GLY A 21 8.17 11.98 -14.10
N PHE A 22 8.36 12.49 -12.89
CA PHE A 22 7.53 12.09 -11.74
C PHE A 22 6.12 12.71 -11.80
N LEU A 23 5.98 13.87 -12.42
CA LEU A 23 4.74 14.60 -12.62
C LEU A 23 4.56 14.94 -14.09
N ASP A 24 3.30 14.98 -14.53
CA ASP A 24 2.90 15.38 -15.86
C ASP A 24 1.86 16.53 -15.82
N GLU A 25 1.35 16.90 -16.98
CA GLU A 25 0.38 18.00 -17.14
C GLU A 25 -0.86 17.86 -16.26
N GLN A 26 -1.23 16.65 -15.81
CA GLN A 26 -2.36 16.46 -14.92
C GLN A 26 -2.12 17.06 -13.52
N PHE A 27 -0.87 17.07 -13.05
CA PHE A 27 -0.56 17.71 -11.76
C PHE A 27 -0.75 19.24 -11.83
N ILE A 28 -0.51 19.84 -13.01
CA ILE A 28 -0.76 21.28 -13.23
C ILE A 28 -2.25 21.58 -13.08
N GLN A 29 -3.11 20.74 -13.64
CA GLN A 29 -4.57 20.89 -13.52
C GLN A 29 -5.03 20.79 -12.06
N LEU A 30 -4.40 19.93 -11.23
CA LEU A 30 -4.70 19.86 -9.81
C LEU A 30 -4.30 21.14 -9.06
N GLU A 31 -3.15 21.74 -9.40
CA GLU A 31 -2.71 23.02 -8.82
C GLU A 31 -3.63 24.18 -9.21
N GLU A 32 -4.19 24.19 -10.42
CA GLU A 32 -5.15 25.21 -10.88
C GLU A 32 -6.48 25.19 -10.11
N LEU A 33 -6.83 24.05 -9.51
CA LEU A 33 -8.02 23.90 -8.66
C LEU A 33 -7.78 24.36 -7.21
N GLN A 34 -6.55 24.68 -6.84
CA GLN A 34 -6.21 25.17 -5.51
C GLN A 34 -6.38 26.69 -5.44
N ASP A 35 -7.16 27.17 -4.46
CA ASP A 35 -7.41 28.59 -4.23
C ASP A 35 -7.25 28.98 -2.76
N ASP A 36 -7.46 30.27 -2.44
CA ASP A 36 -7.35 30.78 -1.06
C ASP A 36 -8.43 30.20 -0.12
N ALA A 37 -9.54 29.68 -0.65
CA ALA A 37 -10.58 29.02 0.13
C ALA A 37 -10.23 27.56 0.43
N ASN A 38 -9.41 26.91 -0.40
CA ASN A 38 -8.91 25.56 -0.22
C ASN A 38 -7.39 25.44 -0.48
N PRO A 39 -6.53 26.00 0.41
CA PRO A 39 -5.11 26.12 0.16
C PRO A 39 -4.33 24.78 0.21
N ASN A 40 -4.95 23.69 0.64
CA ASN A 40 -4.31 22.38 0.80
C ASN A 40 -4.85 21.32 -0.18
N PHE A 41 -5.66 21.72 -1.15
CA PHE A 41 -6.34 20.80 -2.06
C PHE A 41 -5.41 19.74 -2.69
N VAL A 42 -4.28 20.18 -3.26
CA VAL A 42 -3.34 19.27 -3.93
C VAL A 42 -2.72 18.27 -2.96
N GLU A 43 -2.38 18.73 -1.75
CA GLU A 43 -1.85 17.88 -0.67
C GLU A 43 -2.88 16.83 -0.23
N GLU A 44 -4.14 17.22 -0.08
CA GLU A 44 -5.23 16.31 0.30
C GLU A 44 -5.47 15.23 -0.75
N ILE A 45 -5.50 15.61 -2.04
CA ILE A 45 -5.65 14.67 -3.16
C ILE A 45 -4.45 13.70 -3.22
N ALA A 46 -3.22 14.21 -3.15
CA ALA A 46 -2.02 13.37 -3.16
C ALA A 46 -2.00 12.41 -1.96
N THR A 47 -2.35 12.90 -0.77
CA THR A 47 -2.45 12.08 0.44
C THR A 47 -3.50 10.98 0.31
N SER A 48 -4.68 11.31 -0.26
CA SER A 48 -5.70 10.28 -0.52
C SER A 48 -5.22 9.24 -1.53
N TYR A 49 -4.61 9.69 -2.63
CA TYR A 49 -4.06 8.80 -3.66
C TYR A 49 -3.05 7.79 -3.07
N TYR A 50 -2.10 8.25 -2.26
CA TYR A 50 -1.10 7.36 -1.67
C TYR A 50 -1.72 6.36 -0.69
N ARG A 51 -2.68 6.82 0.12
CA ARG A 51 -3.42 5.95 1.06
C ARG A 51 -4.17 4.84 0.32
N ASP A 52 -4.84 5.18 -0.78
CA ASP A 52 -5.68 4.23 -1.54
C ASP A 52 -4.83 3.29 -2.41
N SER A 53 -3.74 3.81 -2.99
CA SER A 53 -2.77 3.02 -3.75
C SER A 53 -2.08 1.98 -2.89
N TYR A 54 -1.65 2.33 -1.67
CA TYR A 54 -1.05 1.38 -0.72
C TYR A 54 -2.01 0.24 -0.36
N ARG A 55 -3.29 0.57 -0.13
CA ARG A 55 -4.34 -0.42 0.15
C ARG A 55 -4.57 -1.37 -1.03
N SER A 56 -4.46 -0.88 -2.25
CA SER A 56 -4.61 -1.66 -3.48
C SER A 56 -3.40 -2.57 -3.74
N LEU A 57 -2.18 -2.04 -3.61
CA LEU A 57 -0.94 -2.80 -3.74
C LEU A 57 -0.87 -3.96 -2.75
N GLN A 58 -1.17 -3.70 -1.47
CA GLN A 58 -1.22 -4.75 -0.45
C GLN A 58 -2.28 -5.82 -0.78
N ALA A 59 -3.43 -5.43 -1.33
CA ALA A 59 -4.45 -6.39 -1.74
C ALA A 59 -3.99 -7.28 -2.91
N ILE A 60 -3.26 -6.71 -3.88
CA ILE A 60 -2.67 -7.45 -5.00
C ILE A 60 -1.62 -8.44 -4.50
N GLU A 61 -0.70 -8.01 -3.63
CA GLU A 61 0.34 -8.87 -3.05
C GLU A 61 -0.26 -10.10 -2.34
N LEU A 62 -1.30 -9.87 -1.52
CA LEU A 62 -1.98 -10.95 -0.80
C LEU A 62 -2.78 -11.87 -1.73
N ALA A 63 -3.35 -11.33 -2.81
CA ALA A 63 -4.09 -12.10 -3.80
C ALA A 63 -3.16 -12.98 -4.66
N PHE A 64 -1.98 -12.48 -5.04
CA PHE A 64 -1.07 -13.16 -5.95
C PHE A 64 -0.60 -14.53 -5.43
N ILE A 65 -0.30 -14.61 -4.13
CA ILE A 65 0.09 -15.87 -3.46
C ILE A 65 -1.10 -16.61 -2.82
N GLY A 66 -2.32 -16.09 -2.96
CA GLY A 66 -3.52 -16.69 -2.38
C GLY A 66 -3.53 -16.73 -0.84
N ALA A 67 -2.97 -15.71 -0.17
CA ALA A 67 -2.84 -15.62 1.28
C ALA A 67 -4.19 -15.34 2.00
N LYS A 68 -5.16 -16.25 1.85
CA LYS A 68 -6.56 -16.07 2.26
C LYS A 68 -6.74 -15.57 3.69
N LYS A 69 -6.02 -16.17 4.65
CA LYS A 69 -6.12 -15.80 6.07
C LYS A 69 -5.52 -14.43 6.38
N VAL A 70 -4.35 -14.13 5.83
CA VAL A 70 -3.70 -12.82 5.96
C VAL A 70 -4.60 -11.73 5.37
N LYS A 71 -5.22 -11.98 4.22
CA LYS A 71 -6.20 -11.07 3.61
C LYS A 71 -7.41 -10.80 4.51
N ALA A 72 -7.96 -11.82 5.16
CA ALA A 72 -9.08 -11.67 6.08
C ALA A 72 -8.71 -10.78 7.28
N GLU A 73 -7.55 -11.02 7.90
CA GLU A 73 -7.07 -10.19 9.02
C GLU A 73 -6.80 -8.73 8.60
N CYS A 74 -6.23 -8.50 7.41
CA CYS A 74 -6.06 -7.15 6.86
C CYS A 74 -7.39 -6.42 6.64
N GLN A 75 -8.42 -7.13 6.16
CA GLN A 75 -9.75 -6.55 5.98
C GLN A 75 -10.36 -6.16 7.32
N GLN A 76 -10.32 -7.06 8.31
CA GLN A 76 -10.89 -6.81 9.63
C GLN A 76 -10.13 -5.70 10.39
N PHE A 77 -8.80 -5.65 10.27
CA PHE A 77 -7.99 -4.54 10.81
C PHE A 77 -8.43 -3.19 10.24
N ARG A 78 -8.66 -3.12 8.92
CA ARG A 78 -9.12 -1.90 8.25
C ARG A 78 -10.51 -1.48 8.75
N GLU A 79 -11.42 -2.42 8.94
CA GLU A 79 -12.76 -2.15 9.50
C GLU A 79 -12.66 -1.53 10.90
N TYR A 80 -11.79 -2.07 11.77
CA TYR A 80 -11.57 -1.49 13.10
C TYR A 80 -10.89 -0.11 13.05
N CYS A 81 -9.93 0.11 12.15
CA CYS A 81 -9.33 1.44 11.95
C CYS A 81 -10.38 2.47 11.54
N ASN A 82 -11.23 2.13 10.57
CA ASN A 82 -12.28 3.01 10.08
C ASN A 82 -13.34 3.31 11.16
N ALA A 83 -13.57 2.37 12.08
CA ALA A 83 -14.47 2.54 13.21
C ALA A 83 -13.85 3.29 14.41
N GLY A 84 -12.56 3.67 14.35
CA GLY A 84 -11.85 4.28 15.48
C GLY A 84 -11.67 3.33 16.68
N ASN A 85 -11.78 2.02 16.46
CA ASN A 85 -11.74 1.03 17.53
C ASN A 85 -10.29 0.56 17.79
N GLY A 86 -9.60 1.24 18.71
CA GLY A 86 -8.19 0.96 19.03
C GLY A 86 -7.92 -0.45 19.58
N GLU A 87 -8.82 -1.01 20.41
CA GLU A 87 -8.67 -2.37 20.94
C GLU A 87 -8.79 -3.42 19.83
N GLY A 88 -9.79 -3.25 18.94
CA GLY A 88 -9.98 -4.09 17.77
C GLY A 88 -8.78 -4.03 16.81
N CYS A 89 -8.22 -2.84 16.58
CA CYS A 89 -6.99 -2.64 15.81
C CYS A 89 -5.81 -3.42 16.40
N MET A 90 -5.56 -3.31 17.71
CA MET A 90 -4.46 -4.03 18.35
C MET A 90 -4.62 -5.55 18.23
N ARG A 91 -5.84 -6.06 18.44
CA ARG A 91 -6.14 -7.49 18.36
C ARG A 91 -5.90 -8.05 16.96
N THR A 92 -6.49 -7.41 15.94
CA THR A 92 -6.37 -7.84 14.54
C THR A 92 -4.95 -7.62 13.99
N PHE A 93 -4.22 -6.61 14.46
CA PHE A 93 -2.81 -6.45 14.12
C PHE A 93 -1.94 -7.59 14.66
N GLN A 94 -2.21 -8.05 15.88
CA GLN A 94 -1.51 -9.21 16.44
C GLN A 94 -1.86 -10.50 15.69
N ALA A 95 -3.13 -10.69 15.33
CA ALA A 95 -3.58 -11.82 14.52
C ALA A 95 -2.94 -11.81 13.12
N LEU A 96 -2.86 -10.65 12.47
CA LEU A 96 -2.19 -10.45 11.18
C LEU A 96 -0.72 -10.88 11.23
N LYS A 97 0.03 -10.45 12.26
CA LYS A 97 1.43 -10.87 12.46
C LYS A 97 1.55 -12.38 12.59
N ASN A 98 0.65 -13.00 13.35
CA ASN A 98 0.64 -14.45 13.58
C ASN A 98 0.34 -15.22 12.29
N GLU A 99 -0.68 -14.81 11.52
CA GLU A 99 -1.07 -15.46 10.27
C GLU A 99 -0.01 -15.28 9.17
N HIS A 100 0.61 -14.09 9.07
CA HIS A 100 1.73 -13.87 8.15
C HIS A 100 2.93 -14.77 8.48
N ALA A 101 3.33 -14.83 9.76
CA ALA A 101 4.42 -15.71 10.20
C ALA A 101 4.09 -17.20 9.99
N THR A 102 2.84 -17.59 10.21
CA THR A 102 2.37 -18.97 10.01
C THR A 102 2.39 -19.35 8.54
N LEU A 103 1.89 -18.49 7.66
CA LEU A 103 1.90 -18.70 6.22
C LEU A 103 3.33 -18.85 5.70
N LYS A 104 4.24 -17.96 6.10
CA LYS A 104 5.66 -18.04 5.73
C LYS A 104 6.28 -19.39 6.11
N LYS A 105 6.15 -19.81 7.37
CA LYS A 105 6.67 -21.09 7.85
C LYS A 105 6.08 -22.29 7.09
N ARG A 106 4.77 -22.26 6.83
CA ARG A 106 4.09 -23.34 6.08
C ARG A 106 4.54 -23.42 4.62
N LEU A 107 4.72 -22.29 3.95
CA LEU A 107 5.23 -22.26 2.58
C LEU A 107 6.68 -22.73 2.51
N GLU A 108 7.53 -22.31 3.46
CA GLU A 108 8.91 -22.79 3.55
C GLU A 108 8.98 -24.31 3.71
N ALA A 109 8.20 -24.87 4.64
CA ALA A 109 8.10 -26.32 4.85
C ALA A 109 7.55 -27.04 3.60
N TYR A 110 6.50 -26.50 2.97
CA TYR A 110 5.94 -27.04 1.73
C TYR A 110 6.99 -27.09 0.61
N PHE A 111 7.73 -26.00 0.39
CA PHE A 111 8.76 -25.97 -0.65
C PHE A 111 9.95 -26.89 -0.34
N GLN A 112 10.29 -27.09 0.93
CA GLN A 112 11.29 -28.08 1.33
C GLN A 112 10.83 -29.50 0.98
N MET A 113 9.59 -29.87 1.31
CA MET A 113 9.01 -31.17 0.97
C MET A 113 8.89 -31.36 -0.56
N ALA A 114 8.43 -30.34 -1.27
CA ALA A 114 8.27 -30.39 -2.73
C ALA A 114 9.61 -30.61 -3.45
N ARG A 115 10.71 -30.01 -2.97
CA ARG A 115 12.05 -30.26 -3.53
C ARG A 115 12.53 -31.70 -3.30
N GLN A 116 12.17 -32.31 -2.18
CA GLN A 116 12.54 -33.70 -1.85
C GLN A 116 11.71 -34.72 -2.64
N ALA A 117 10.46 -34.40 -2.97
CA ALA A 117 9.53 -35.32 -3.64
C ALA A 117 9.78 -35.51 -5.15
N GLY A 118 10.63 -34.69 -5.80
CA GLY A 118 10.81 -34.70 -7.25
C GLY A 118 9.65 -34.03 -8.02
N PRO A 119 9.61 -34.08 -9.36
CA PRO A 119 8.55 -33.46 -10.14
C PRO A 119 7.20 -34.13 -9.84
N ILE A 120 6.26 -33.35 -9.30
CA ILE A 120 4.89 -33.82 -9.06
C ILE A 120 4.21 -34.00 -10.42
N GLU A 121 3.80 -35.22 -10.76
CA GLU A 121 2.95 -35.45 -11.92
C GLU A 121 1.67 -34.60 -11.79
N ALA A 122 1.29 -33.90 -12.86
CA ALA A 122 0.23 -32.89 -12.87
C ALA A 122 -1.18 -33.40 -12.49
N SER A 123 -1.33 -34.69 -12.19
CA SER A 123 -2.58 -35.39 -11.88
C SER A 123 -3.17 -35.07 -10.49
N CYS A 124 -2.41 -34.48 -9.58
CA CYS A 124 -2.86 -34.19 -8.20
C CYS A 124 -3.31 -32.73 -7.95
N ARG A 125 -3.60 -31.92 -8.98
CA ARG A 125 -4.16 -30.58 -8.75
C ARG A 125 -5.65 -30.68 -8.37
N PRO A 126 -6.07 -30.22 -7.18
CA PRO A 126 -7.49 -30.09 -6.87
C PRO A 126 -8.14 -29.07 -7.81
N LYS A 127 -9.38 -29.35 -8.24
CA LYS A 127 -10.22 -28.47 -9.05
C LYS A 127 -10.62 -27.20 -8.28
#